data_AF-A0A0R2RT04-F1
#
_entry.id   AF-A0A0R2RT04-F1
#
_cell.length_a   1.000
_cell.length_b   1.000
_cell.length_c   1.000
_cell.angle_alpha   90.00
_cell.angle_beta   90.00
_cell.angle_gamma   90.00
#
_symmetry.space_group_name_H-M   'P 1'
#
loop_
_entity.id
_entity.type
_entity.pdbx_description
1 polymer ?
#
loop_
_entity_poly.entity_id
_entity_poly.type
_entity_poly.pdbx_seq_one_letter_code
_entity_poly.pdbx_strand_id
1 'polypeptide(L)'
;MAIWAIVPAAGVGRRLGGTIPKQYLPLLGRTVIERSVDCLLAIADIKCVVVAIGPQDTYWQDLPCSQHPRVEVVTGGSERQESVLNALRFILDKGEKADWVLVHDAVRPCVRADDIEKLIAELKDDEIGGLLVSAIDNTVKRVAGSESPNRVAETLDRT
;
A
#
# COMPACT_ATOMS: atom_id res chain seq x y z
N MET A 1 -6.94 19.06 -10.19
CA MET A 1 -6.92 18.09 -9.09
C MET A 1 -6.24 16.84 -9.59
N ALA A 2 -5.07 16.51 -9.07
CA ALA A 2 -4.33 15.30 -9.44
C ALA A 2 -4.46 14.23 -8.36
N ILE A 3 -4.25 12.97 -8.73
CA ILE A 3 -4.18 11.86 -7.77
C ILE A 3 -2.73 11.36 -7.73
N TRP A 4 -2.16 11.31 -6.53
CA TRP A 4 -0.87 10.68 -6.26
C TRP A 4 -1.10 9.33 -5.59
N ALA A 5 -0.30 8.34 -5.93
CA ALA A 5 -0.29 7.07 -5.20
C ALA A 5 0.97 6.96 -4.34
N ILE A 6 0.85 6.37 -3.16
CA ILE A 6 1.97 6.05 -2.28
C ILE A 6 2.02 4.53 -2.10
N VAL A 7 3.20 3.95 -2.30
CA VAL A 7 3.49 2.54 -2.05
C VAL A 7 4.55 2.41 -0.96
N PRO A 8 4.17 2.18 0.31
CA PRO A 8 5.15 1.94 1.37
C PRO A 8 5.76 0.54 1.21
N ALA A 9 7.06 0.49 0.96
CA ALA A 9 7.82 -0.70 0.61
C ALA A 9 9.14 -0.87 1.41
N ALA A 10 9.38 -0.05 2.45
CA ALA A 10 10.60 -0.13 3.26
C ALA A 10 10.63 -1.30 4.27
N GLY A 11 9.52 -2.02 4.42
CA GLY A 11 9.42 -3.13 5.36
C GLY A 11 10.19 -4.37 4.89
N VAL A 12 10.97 -4.98 5.78
CA VAL A 12 11.78 -6.19 5.48
C VAL A 12 11.02 -7.52 5.55
N GLY A 13 9.75 -7.52 5.94
CA GLY A 13 8.91 -8.73 5.90
C GLY A 13 9.28 -9.83 6.91
N ARG A 14 9.73 -9.47 8.13
CA ARG A 14 10.26 -10.41 9.16
C ARG A 14 9.46 -11.70 9.38
N ARG A 15 8.12 -11.65 9.30
CA ARG A 15 7.23 -12.81 9.52
C ARG A 15 7.37 -13.90 8.44
N LEU A 16 7.78 -13.52 7.22
CA LEU A 16 7.93 -14.46 6.11
C LEU A 16 9.25 -15.25 6.21
N GLY A 17 10.22 -14.78 7.01
CA GLY A 17 11.43 -15.54 7.34
C GLY A 17 12.43 -15.74 6.19
N GLY A 18 12.28 -15.04 5.06
CA GLY A 18 13.17 -15.13 3.90
C GLY A 18 14.33 -14.13 3.93
N THR A 19 15.36 -14.40 3.12
CA THR A 19 16.51 -13.49 2.88
C THR A 19 16.16 -12.34 1.93
N ILE A 20 15.22 -12.57 1.02
CA ILE A 20 14.70 -11.57 0.08
C ILE A 20 13.46 -10.92 0.73
N PRO A 21 13.37 -9.57 0.80
CA PRO A 21 12.18 -8.91 1.30
C PRO A 21 10.95 -9.34 0.50
N LYS A 22 9.84 -9.61 1.21
CA LYS A 22 8.62 -10.22 0.64
C LYS A 22 8.07 -9.53 -0.61
N GLN A 23 8.24 -8.22 -0.72
CA GLN A 23 7.78 -7.41 -1.86
C GLN A 23 8.57 -7.69 -3.16
N TYR A 24 9.79 -8.23 -3.06
CA TYR A 24 10.63 -8.60 -4.21
C TYR A 24 10.52 -10.08 -4.58
N LEU A 25 9.70 -10.86 -3.87
CA LEU A 25 9.51 -12.26 -4.23
C LEU A 25 8.79 -12.38 -5.59
N PRO A 26 9.16 -13.37 -6.42
CA PRO A 26 8.52 -13.58 -7.70
C PRO A 26 7.10 -14.12 -7.52
N LEU A 27 6.18 -13.58 -8.29
CA LEU A 27 4.79 -13.98 -8.45
C LEU A 27 4.48 -14.03 -9.95
N LEU A 28 4.35 -15.24 -10.49
CA LEU A 28 4.09 -15.46 -11.93
C LEU A 28 5.04 -14.66 -12.84
N GLY A 29 6.35 -14.78 -12.60
CA GLY A 29 7.40 -14.17 -13.44
C GLY A 29 7.72 -12.69 -13.18
N ARG A 30 7.03 -12.03 -12.25
CA ARG A 30 7.28 -10.63 -11.85
C ARG A 30 7.28 -10.49 -10.35
N THR A 31 7.97 -9.53 -9.77
CA THR A 31 7.96 -9.32 -8.33
C THR A 31 6.58 -8.89 -7.82
N VAL A 32 6.29 -9.15 -6.54
CA VAL A 32 5.03 -8.74 -5.90
C VAL A 32 4.84 -7.22 -5.98
N ILE A 33 5.89 -6.42 -5.77
CA ILE A 33 5.81 -4.97 -5.83
C ILE A 33 5.55 -4.45 -7.24
N GLU A 34 6.18 -5.05 -8.27
CA GLU A 34 5.90 -4.71 -9.67
C GLU A 34 4.42 -4.83 -9.99
N ARG A 35 3.75 -5.90 -9.53
CA ARG A 35 2.32 -6.09 -9.77
C ARG A 35 1.47 -4.99 -9.11
N SER A 36 1.82 -4.61 -7.88
CA SER A 36 1.13 -3.55 -7.16
C SER A 36 1.34 -2.19 -7.83
N VAL A 37 2.58 -1.86 -8.22
CA VAL A 37 2.93 -0.59 -8.88
C VAL A 37 2.31 -0.50 -10.26
N ASP A 38 2.37 -1.56 -11.06
CA ASP A 38 1.80 -1.58 -12.41
C ASP A 38 0.29 -1.44 -12.42
N CYS A 39 -0.41 -2.03 -11.44
CA CYS A 39 -1.86 -1.85 -11.28
C CYS A 39 -2.20 -0.37 -11.07
N LEU A 40 -1.43 0.35 -10.24
CA LEU A 40 -1.60 1.79 -10.03
C LEU A 40 -1.22 2.60 -11.28
N LEU A 41 -0.16 2.22 -11.98
CA LEU A 41 0.25 2.88 -13.23
C LEU A 41 -0.78 2.68 -14.35
N ALA A 42 -1.57 1.61 -14.33
CA ALA A 42 -2.63 1.40 -15.32
C ALA A 42 -3.80 2.40 -15.18
N ILE A 43 -3.96 3.02 -14.00
CA ILE A 43 -5.03 4.00 -13.75
C ILE A 43 -4.63 5.35 -14.35
N ALA A 44 -5.46 5.86 -15.26
CA ALA A 44 -5.19 7.10 -15.99
C ALA A 44 -5.18 8.34 -15.08
N ASP A 45 -6.04 8.38 -14.07
CA ASP A 45 -6.18 9.51 -13.15
C ASP A 45 -4.99 9.64 -12.17
N ILE A 46 -4.19 8.58 -12.01
CA ILE A 46 -2.99 8.60 -11.17
C ILE A 46 -1.85 9.30 -11.91
N LYS A 47 -1.50 10.50 -11.44
CA LYS A 47 -0.44 11.34 -11.99
C LYS A 47 0.95 10.75 -11.72
N CYS A 48 1.17 10.25 -10.51
CA CYS A 48 2.49 9.77 -10.07
C CYS A 48 2.34 8.73 -8.96
N VAL A 49 3.24 7.74 -8.95
CA VAL A 49 3.36 6.71 -7.91
C VAL A 49 4.66 6.94 -7.15
N VAL A 50 4.58 7.26 -5.87
CA VAL A 50 5.71 7.47 -4.97
C VAL A 50 5.96 6.20 -4.18
N VAL A 51 7.11 5.57 -4.39
CA VAL A 51 7.49 4.32 -3.72
C VAL A 51 8.48 4.63 -2.60
N ALA A 52 8.13 4.26 -1.37
CA ALA A 52 9.00 4.47 -0.21
C ALA A 52 9.77 3.20 0.10
N ILE A 53 11.05 3.14 -0.26
CA ILE A 53 11.91 1.95 -0.11
C ILE A 53 12.87 2.08 1.07
N GLY A 54 13.44 0.97 1.54
CA GLY A 54 14.40 1.00 2.63
C GLY A 54 15.71 1.70 2.22
N PRO A 55 16.44 2.34 3.15
CA PRO A 55 17.70 3.03 2.83
C PRO A 55 18.82 2.10 2.35
N GLN A 56 18.70 0.79 2.59
CA GLN A 56 19.65 -0.24 2.15
C GLN A 56 19.03 -1.16 1.08
N ASP A 57 17.94 -0.73 0.47
CA ASP A 57 17.29 -1.51 -0.59
C ASP A 57 18.16 -1.49 -1.84
N THR A 58 18.56 -2.67 -2.30
CA THR A 58 19.35 -2.87 -3.51
C THR A 58 18.57 -3.62 -4.60
N TYR A 59 17.29 -3.89 -4.39
CA TYR A 59 16.47 -4.66 -5.34
C TYR A 59 15.68 -3.72 -6.25
N TRP A 60 15.25 -2.58 -5.72
CA TRP A 60 14.35 -1.66 -6.42
C TRP A 60 14.88 -1.20 -7.78
N GLN A 61 16.15 -0.79 -7.87
CA GLN A 61 16.70 -0.22 -9.11
C GLN A 61 16.70 -1.20 -10.29
N ASP A 62 16.67 -2.50 -10.03
CA ASP A 62 16.71 -3.54 -11.06
C ASP A 62 15.31 -3.83 -11.64
N LEU A 63 14.25 -3.28 -11.04
CA LEU A 63 12.88 -3.51 -11.50
C LEU A 63 12.54 -2.58 -12.67
N PRO A 64 11.86 -3.07 -13.74
CA PRO A 64 11.44 -2.21 -14.86
C PRO A 64 10.58 -1.01 -14.44
N CYS A 65 9.70 -1.19 -13.45
CA CYS A 65 8.84 -0.11 -12.95
C CYS A 65 9.62 1.02 -12.28
N SER A 66 10.86 0.79 -11.82
CA SER A 66 11.71 1.83 -11.23
C SER A 66 12.12 2.92 -12.23
N GLN A 67 12.09 2.60 -13.52
CA GLN A 67 12.46 3.50 -14.61
C GLN A 67 11.25 4.18 -15.26
N HIS A 68 10.03 3.92 -14.77
CA HIS A 68 8.82 4.47 -15.36
C HIS A 68 8.71 5.98 -15.05
N PRO A 69 8.37 6.84 -16.04
CA PRO A 69 8.41 8.31 -15.86
C PRO A 69 7.41 8.87 -14.85
N ARG A 70 6.38 8.09 -14.48
CA ARG A 70 5.42 8.42 -13.41
C ARG A 70 5.78 7.79 -12.06
N VAL A 71 6.98 7.24 -11.89
CA VAL A 71 7.42 6.61 -10.65
C VAL A 71 8.51 7.47 -10.02
N GLU A 72 8.30 7.81 -8.75
CA GLU A 72 9.22 8.56 -7.91
C GLU A 72 9.57 7.71 -6.69
N VAL A 73 10.75 7.93 -6.12
CA VAL A 73 11.27 7.13 -5.01
C VAL A 73 11.65 8.04 -3.86
N VAL A 74 11.28 7.61 -2.66
CA VAL A 74 11.73 8.26 -1.42
C VAL A 74 12.31 7.22 -0.46
N THR A 75 13.16 7.67 0.45
CA THR A 75 13.61 6.86 1.57
C THR A 75 12.47 6.69 2.56
N GLY A 76 12.03 5.44 2.77
CA GLY A 76 11.04 5.09 3.77
C GLY A 76 11.62 5.04 5.19
N GLY A 77 10.74 5.14 6.18
CA GLY A 77 11.09 5.05 7.59
C GLY A 77 11.15 3.63 8.18
N SER A 78 11.39 3.57 9.48
CA SER A 78 11.45 2.34 10.29
C SER A 78 10.10 1.62 10.41
N GLU A 79 9.02 2.38 10.35
CA GLU A 79 7.64 1.91 10.40
C GLU A 79 6.87 2.28 9.12
N ARG A 80 5.78 1.55 8.84
CA ARG A 80 4.91 1.83 7.69
C ARG A 80 4.42 3.28 7.67
N GLN A 81 3.99 3.79 8.81
CA GLN A 81 3.48 5.16 8.94
C GLN A 81 4.54 6.21 8.61
N GLU A 82 5.79 5.97 8.99
CA GLU A 82 6.92 6.86 8.71
C GLU A 82 7.26 6.84 7.22
N SER A 83 7.22 5.67 6.57
CA SER A 83 7.37 5.58 5.11
C SER A 83 6.29 6.36 4.36
N VAL A 84 5.03 6.28 4.81
CA VAL A 84 3.92 7.05 4.23
C VAL A 84 4.12 8.55 4.46
N LEU A 85 4.52 8.96 5.66
CA LEU A 85 4.77 10.37 5.99
C LEU A 85 5.88 10.99 5.12
N ASN A 86 6.97 10.26 4.86
CA ASN A 86 8.05 10.74 3.99
C ASN A 86 7.56 10.94 2.54
N ALA A 87 6.74 10.03 2.02
CA ALA A 87 6.13 10.18 0.70
C ALA A 87 5.13 11.35 0.65
N LEU A 88 4.33 11.55 1.72
CA LEU A 88 3.43 12.71 1.82
C LEU A 88 4.20 14.03 1.82
N ARG A 89 5.32 14.12 2.53
CA ARG A 89 6.18 15.32 2.51
C ARG A 89 6.72 15.61 1.11
N PHE A 90 7.19 14.59 0.41
CA PHE A 90 7.62 14.71 -0.98
C PHE A 90 6.49 15.20 -1.90
N ILE A 91 5.27 14.68 -1.72
CA ILE A 91 4.10 15.13 -2.48
C ILE A 91 3.76 16.58 -2.13
N LEU A 92 3.82 16.99 -0.87
CA LEU A 92 3.56 18.39 -0.47
C LEU A 92 4.56 19.37 -1.08
N ASP A 93 5.81 18.95 -1.30
CA ASP A 93 6.85 19.78 -1.92
C ASP A 93 6.67 19.92 -3.45
N LYS A 94 6.02 18.95 -4.11
CA LYS A 94 5.86 18.90 -5.58
C LYS A 94 4.43 19.14 -6.09
N GLY A 95 3.44 18.90 -5.25
CA GLY A 95 2.02 18.88 -5.58
C GLY A 95 1.28 20.10 -5.07
N GLU A 96 -0.04 20.08 -5.25
CA GLU A 96 -0.94 21.10 -4.71
C GLU A 96 -1.65 20.58 -3.46
N LYS A 97 -2.03 21.48 -2.54
CA LYS A 97 -2.76 21.09 -1.31
C LYS A 97 -4.10 20.39 -1.58
N ALA A 98 -4.68 20.61 -2.77
CA ALA A 98 -5.96 20.02 -3.18
C ALA A 98 -5.80 18.66 -3.88
N ASP A 99 -4.59 18.11 -3.97
CA ASP A 99 -4.36 16.80 -4.60
C ASP A 99 -4.80 15.65 -3.69
N TRP A 100 -5.38 14.62 -4.29
CA TRP A 100 -5.74 13.39 -3.59
C TRP A 100 -4.53 12.46 -3.46
N VAL A 101 -4.50 11.69 -2.37
CA VAL A 101 -3.46 10.68 -2.14
C VAL A 101 -4.10 9.31 -1.88
N LEU A 102 -3.71 8.32 -2.68
CA LEU A 102 -4.08 6.93 -2.52
C LEU A 102 -2.90 6.14 -1.93
N VAL A 103 -3.07 5.53 -0.77
CA VAL A 103 -2.02 4.72 -0.14
C VAL A 103 -2.31 3.24 -0.37
N HIS A 104 -1.43 2.54 -1.08
CA HIS A 104 -1.59 1.11 -1.41
C HIS A 104 -0.38 0.29 -0.95
N ASP A 105 -0.63 -0.81 -0.24
CA ASP A 105 0.46 -1.65 0.26
C ASP A 105 1.19 -2.39 -0.88
N ALA A 106 2.53 -2.37 -0.86
CA ALA A 106 3.38 -3.03 -1.86
C ALA A 106 3.13 -4.55 -2.04
N VAL A 107 2.56 -5.20 -1.01
CA VAL A 107 2.27 -6.65 -0.97
C VAL A 107 0.78 -6.98 -1.07
N ARG A 108 0.01 -6.14 -1.79
CA ARG A 108 -1.36 -6.44 -2.20
C ARG A 108 -1.46 -6.46 -3.74
N PRO A 109 -0.80 -7.43 -4.40
CA PRO A 109 -0.65 -7.46 -5.86
C PRO A 109 -1.93 -7.82 -6.62
N CYS A 110 -3.00 -8.20 -5.90
CA CYS A 110 -4.25 -8.70 -6.47
C CYS A 110 -5.40 -7.69 -6.40
N VAL A 111 -5.12 -6.42 -6.07
CA VAL A 111 -6.13 -5.35 -6.21
C VAL A 111 -6.47 -5.20 -7.69
N ARG A 112 -7.75 -5.04 -8.01
CA ARG A 112 -8.20 -4.84 -9.39
C ARG A 112 -8.20 -3.35 -9.73
N ALA A 113 -7.84 -3.02 -10.97
CA ALA A 113 -7.94 -1.65 -11.48
C ALA A 113 -9.37 -1.09 -11.30
N ASP A 114 -10.39 -1.87 -11.68
CA ASP A 114 -11.80 -1.49 -11.53
C ASP A 114 -12.18 -1.11 -10.09
N ASP A 115 -11.61 -1.77 -9.07
CA ASP A 115 -11.89 -1.46 -7.67
C ASP A 115 -11.28 -0.11 -7.27
N ILE A 116 -10.09 0.21 -7.77
CA ILE A 116 -9.41 1.49 -7.54
C ILE A 116 -10.14 2.62 -8.27
N GLU A 117 -10.52 2.41 -9.54
CA GLU A 117 -11.28 3.39 -10.32
C GLU A 117 -12.64 3.67 -9.69
N LYS A 118 -13.32 2.63 -9.20
CA LYS A 118 -14.57 2.79 -8.46
C LYS A 118 -14.37 3.60 -7.17
N LEU A 119 -13.34 3.31 -6.38
CA LEU A 119 -13.01 4.08 -5.17
C LEU A 119 -12.81 5.56 -5.50
N ILE A 120 -12.02 5.86 -6.54
CA ILE A 120 -11.76 7.23 -6.99
C ILE A 120 -13.07 7.91 -7.43
N ALA A 121 -13.88 7.23 -8.23
CA ALA A 121 -15.13 7.79 -8.75
C ALA A 121 -16.16 8.09 -7.65
N GLU A 122 -16.24 7.26 -6.61
CA GLU A 122 -17.15 7.43 -5.48
C GLU A 122 -16.70 8.55 -4.53
N LEU A 123 -15.39 8.77 -4.37
CA LEU A 123 -14.84 9.67 -3.35
C LEU A 123 -14.31 11.00 -3.88
N LYS A 124 -14.24 11.20 -5.20
CA LYS A 124 -13.65 12.41 -5.81
C LYS A 124 -14.26 13.72 -5.28
N ASP A 125 -15.52 13.70 -4.85
CA ASP A 125 -16.28 14.86 -4.33
C ASP A 125 -16.55 14.74 -2.82
N ASP A 126 -15.99 13.73 -2.14
CA ASP A 126 -16.12 13.54 -0.69
C ASP A 126 -15.13 14.45 0.07
N GLU A 127 -15.55 15.01 1.21
CA GLU A 127 -14.73 15.97 1.98
C GLU A 127 -13.53 15.29 2.69
N ILE A 128 -13.62 13.98 2.98
CA ILE A 128 -12.65 13.25 3.80
C ILE A 128 -11.94 12.16 3.00
N GLY A 129 -12.68 11.38 2.23
CA GLY A 129 -12.21 10.21 1.50
C GLY A 129 -12.67 8.88 2.12
N GLY A 130 -11.92 7.81 1.88
CA GLY A 130 -12.36 6.46 2.22
C GLY A 130 -11.35 5.38 1.84
N LEU A 131 -11.78 4.11 1.92
CA LEU A 131 -10.90 2.96 1.70
C LEU A 131 -11.68 1.75 1.15
N LEU A 132 -10.97 0.90 0.39
CA LEU A 132 -11.52 -0.39 -0.06
C LEU A 132 -11.61 -1.38 1.10
N VAL A 133 -12.80 -1.95 1.29
CA VAL A 133 -13.08 -2.96 2.32
C VAL A 133 -13.72 -4.21 1.72
N SER A 134 -13.50 -5.33 2.39
CA SER A 134 -14.30 -6.55 2.23
C SER A 134 -15.06 -6.79 3.53
N ALA A 135 -16.34 -7.16 3.41
CA ALA A 135 -17.11 -7.63 4.56
C ALA A 135 -16.48 -8.90 5.16
N ILE A 136 -16.68 -9.09 6.46
CA ILE A 136 -16.19 -10.27 7.19
C ILE A 136 -17.34 -11.26 7.36
N ASP A 137 -17.23 -12.41 6.70
CA ASP A 137 -18.27 -13.47 6.81
C ASP A 137 -17.96 -14.48 7.93
N ASN A 138 -16.72 -14.50 8.42
CA ASN A 138 -16.26 -15.47 9.41
C ASN A 138 -16.63 -15.06 10.84
N THR A 139 -16.88 -16.05 11.69
CA THR A 139 -17.13 -15.81 13.13
C THR A 139 -15.90 -15.21 13.80
N VAL A 140 -16.05 -14.02 14.39
CA VAL A 140 -14.99 -13.35 15.15
C VAL A 140 -15.16 -13.65 16.64
N LYS A 141 -14.08 -14.09 17.29
CA LYS A 141 -14.03 -14.34 18.74
C LYS A 141 -13.07 -13.36 19.40
N ARG A 142 -13.49 -12.74 20.49
CA ARG A 142 -12.59 -11.98 21.37
C ARG A 142 -11.97 -12.96 22.38
N VAL A 143 -10.65 -12.93 22.54
CA VAL A 143 -9.95 -13.70 23.57
C VAL A 143 -9.87 -12.91 24.88
N ALA A 144 -9.84 -13.59 26.02
CA ALA A 144 -9.96 -13.02 27.37
C ALA A 144 -8.76 -12.19 27.86
N GLY A 145 -7.87 -11.77 26.96
CA GLY A 145 -6.66 -10.99 27.26
C GLY A 145 -5.36 -11.76 27.01
N SER A 146 -4.23 -11.05 27.14
CA SER A 146 -2.89 -11.58 26.86
C SER A 146 -2.44 -12.67 27.83
N GLU A 147 -2.95 -12.69 29.06
CA GLU A 147 -2.62 -13.70 30.08
C GLU A 147 -3.34 -15.04 29.86
N SER A 148 -4.38 -15.08 29.02
CA SER A 148 -5.14 -16.29 28.71
C SER A 148 -5.52 -16.34 27.22
N PRO A 149 -4.53 -16.41 26.31
CA PRO A 149 -4.75 -16.30 24.87
C PRO A 149 -5.61 -17.43 24.29
N ASN A 150 -5.72 -18.55 25.01
CA ASN A 150 -6.50 -19.73 24.59
C ASN A 150 -7.95 -19.71 25.09
N ARG A 151 -8.39 -18.67 25.83
CA ARG A 151 -9.74 -18.58 26.36
C ARG A 151 -10.57 -17.57 25.57
N VAL A 152 -11.67 -18.04 24.98
CA VAL A 152 -12.65 -17.17 24.32
C VAL A 152 -13.48 -16.44 25.37
N ALA A 153 -13.57 -15.11 25.26
CA ALA A 153 -14.41 -14.27 26.11
C ALA A 153 -15.83 -14.14 25.52
N GLU A 154 -15.92 -13.81 24.23
CA GLU A 154 -17.21 -13.60 23.55
C GLU A 154 -17.11 -13.82 22.04
N THR A 155 -18.28 -13.96 21.41
CA THR A 155 -18.43 -13.91 19.96
C THR A 155 -18.86 -12.50 19.59
N LEU A 156 -18.12 -11.83 18.71
CA LEU A 156 -18.46 -10.47 18.31
C LEU A 156 -19.58 -10.47 17.27
N ASP A 157 -20.46 -9.48 17.38
CA ASP A 157 -21.43 -9.17 16.34
C ASP A 157 -20.72 -8.65 15.09
N ARG A 158 -21.32 -8.92 13.93
CA ARG A 158 -20.78 -8.67 12.60
C ARG A 158 -21.78 -7.94 11.69
N THR A 159 -22.93 -7.54 12.23
CA THR A 159 -23.88 -6.62 11.59
C THR A 159 -23.43 -5.17 11.66
#